data_AF-R0JMS6-F1
#
_entry.id   AF-R0JMS6-F1
#
_cell.length_a   1.000
_cell.length_b   1.000
_cell.length_c   1.000
_cell.angle_alpha   90.00
_cell.angle_beta   90.00
_cell.angle_gamma   90.00
#
_symmetry.space_group_name_H-M   'P 1'
#
loop_
_entity.id
_entity.type
_entity.pdbx_description
1 polymer ?
#
loop_
_entity_poly.entity_id
_entity_poly.type
_entity_poly.pdbx_seq_one_letter_code
_entity_poly.pdbx_strand_id
1 'polypeptide(L)'
;MGVAAVPWRADVPVKIFGILPQKKERNTLWRLLFILYECSSIFRYGRVELNIFISEKEYKVLTAKPGESRAYQALSVLCQVGCEIQLLHMEPWSSFVTNLKNKGLAVSKSMWLPNDHLCLVRLTPQRDLFSEGLKPTNSATFIFMVKQCLAKRKSRLTDRLNSWSLDNSGQLLKALEIPTDVVTGNLYPEDYKRLFEALQNSSVFTESWFHDEVLESIRNINL
;
A
#
# COMPACT_ATOMS: atom_id res chain seq x y z
N MET A 1 2.73 -27.96 -8.17
CA MET A 1 3.82 -26.99 -7.91
C MET A 1 4.52 -27.42 -6.63
N GLY A 2 5.76 -27.89 -6.70
CA GLY A 2 6.53 -28.45 -5.58
C GLY A 2 7.16 -27.41 -4.65
N VAL A 3 6.48 -26.29 -4.41
CA VAL A 3 6.96 -25.23 -3.50
C VAL A 3 6.35 -25.48 -2.13
N ALA A 4 7.21 -25.71 -1.13
CA ALA A 4 6.77 -25.85 0.26
C ALA A 4 6.47 -24.47 0.86
N ALA A 5 5.40 -24.39 1.66
CA ALA A 5 5.12 -23.18 2.43
C ALA A 5 6.12 -23.07 3.59
N VAL A 6 6.64 -21.86 3.80
CA VAL A 6 7.54 -21.55 4.92
C VAL A 6 6.90 -20.52 5.86
N PRO A 7 7.28 -20.49 7.16
CA PRO A 7 6.82 -19.44 8.07
C PRO A 7 7.16 -18.04 7.53
N TRP A 8 6.31 -17.05 7.80
CA TRP A 8 6.50 -15.67 7.30
C TRP A 8 7.90 -15.09 7.62
N ARG A 9 8.40 -15.38 8.82
CA ARG A 9 9.71 -14.90 9.28
C ARG A 9 10.90 -15.66 8.67
N ALA A 10 10.68 -16.70 7.88
CA ALA A 10 11.74 -17.39 7.14
C ALA A 10 12.23 -16.53 5.96
N ASP A 11 13.27 -17.02 5.27
CA ASP A 11 13.78 -16.40 4.05
C ASP A 11 12.81 -16.55 2.87
N VAL A 12 13.11 -15.82 1.79
CA VAL A 12 12.30 -15.78 0.57
C VAL A 12 12.22 -17.19 -0.05
N PRO A 13 11.04 -17.82 -0.13
CA PRO A 13 10.91 -19.17 -0.66
C PRO A 13 10.93 -19.20 -2.19
N VAL A 14 10.48 -18.11 -2.85
CA VAL A 14 10.33 -18.01 -4.30
C VAL A 14 10.56 -16.57 -4.75
N LYS A 15 11.18 -16.41 -5.92
CA LYS A 15 11.32 -15.14 -6.64
C LYS A 15 10.53 -15.21 -7.95
N ILE A 16 9.67 -14.24 -8.19
CA ILE A 16 8.85 -14.15 -9.41
C ILE A 16 9.31 -12.95 -10.22
N PHE A 17 9.50 -13.16 -11.53
CA PHE A 17 9.86 -12.12 -12.48
C PHE A 17 8.70 -11.89 -13.46
N GLY A 18 8.46 -10.65 -13.85
CA GLY A 18 7.41 -10.36 -14.82
C GLY A 18 7.32 -8.90 -15.24
N ILE A 19 6.40 -8.63 -16.16
CA ILE A 19 6.06 -7.29 -16.63
C ILE A 19 4.57 -7.09 -16.38
N LEU A 20 4.19 -6.02 -15.68
CA LEU A 20 2.77 -5.77 -15.42
C LEU A 20 2.05 -5.29 -16.69
N PRO A 21 0.79 -5.73 -16.90
CA PRO A 21 -0.03 -5.24 -18.01
C PRO A 21 -0.34 -3.74 -17.84
N GLN A 22 0.11 -2.92 -18.78
CA GLN A 22 0.09 -1.45 -18.66
C GLN A 22 -1.30 -0.84 -18.49
N LYS A 23 -2.34 -1.41 -19.12
CA LYS A 23 -3.72 -0.92 -18.98
C LYS A 23 -4.36 -1.19 -17.61
N LYS A 24 -3.85 -2.17 -16.85
CA LYS A 24 -4.41 -2.62 -15.57
C LYS A 24 -3.40 -2.55 -14.43
N GLU A 25 -2.25 -1.92 -14.66
CA GLU A 25 -1.09 -1.95 -13.78
C GLU A 25 -1.45 -1.59 -12.33
N ARG A 26 -2.12 -0.44 -12.15
CA ARG A 26 -2.59 0.02 -10.84
C ARG A 26 -3.56 -0.94 -10.16
N ASN A 27 -4.48 -1.56 -10.91
CA ASN A 27 -5.42 -2.54 -10.36
C ASN A 27 -4.69 -3.83 -9.95
N THR A 28 -3.70 -4.24 -10.74
CA THR A 28 -2.84 -5.38 -10.41
C THR A 28 -2.02 -5.10 -9.16
N LEU A 29 -1.45 -3.90 -9.01
CA LEU A 29 -0.72 -3.49 -7.80
C LEU A 29 -1.62 -3.54 -6.56
N TRP A 30 -2.85 -3.02 -6.65
CA TRP A 30 -3.82 -3.15 -5.56
C TRP A 30 -4.11 -4.61 -5.22
N ARG A 31 -4.40 -5.44 -6.22
CA ARG A 31 -4.66 -6.86 -6.00
C ARG A 31 -3.49 -7.56 -5.32
N LEU A 32 -2.25 -7.25 -5.73
CA LEU A 32 -1.03 -7.77 -5.11
C LEU A 32 -0.91 -7.36 -3.63
N LEU A 33 -1.24 -6.11 -3.30
CA LEU A 33 -1.26 -5.66 -1.90
C LEU A 33 -2.34 -6.37 -1.09
N PHE A 34 -3.56 -6.51 -1.59
CA PHE A 34 -4.61 -7.24 -0.86
C PHE A 34 -4.17 -8.67 -0.54
N ILE A 35 -3.70 -9.42 -1.53
CA ILE A 35 -3.24 -10.81 -1.28
C ILE A 35 -2.00 -10.89 -0.40
N LEU A 36 -1.15 -9.84 -0.38
CA LEU A 36 0.01 -9.74 0.52
C LEU A 36 -0.46 -9.61 1.97
N TYR A 37 -1.31 -8.63 2.24
CA TYR A 37 -1.81 -8.32 3.57
C TYR A 37 -2.74 -9.40 4.14
N GLU A 38 -3.42 -10.15 3.28
CA GLU A 38 -4.24 -11.32 3.67
C GLU A 38 -3.43 -12.63 3.79
N CYS A 39 -2.12 -12.61 3.47
CA CYS A 39 -1.30 -13.82 3.35
C CYS A 39 -1.93 -14.90 2.45
N SER A 40 -2.57 -14.48 1.36
CA SER A 40 -3.33 -15.35 0.46
C SER A 40 -2.58 -15.57 -0.86
N SER A 41 -3.14 -16.40 -1.75
CA SER A 41 -2.55 -16.67 -3.08
C SER A 41 -1.07 -17.12 -2.99
N ILE A 42 -0.13 -16.41 -3.63
CA ILE A 42 1.31 -16.70 -3.60
C ILE A 42 1.94 -16.47 -2.22
N PHE A 43 1.38 -15.54 -1.43
CA PHE A 43 1.92 -15.19 -0.12
C PHE A 43 1.55 -16.19 0.98
N ARG A 44 0.65 -17.15 0.68
CA ARG A 44 0.39 -18.30 1.56
C ARG A 44 1.63 -19.18 1.76
N TYR A 45 2.60 -19.10 0.85
CA TYR A 45 3.83 -19.88 0.89
C TYR A 45 4.98 -19.17 1.63
N GLY A 46 4.78 -17.92 2.05
CA GLY A 46 5.80 -17.08 2.71
C GLY A 46 6.03 -15.76 1.97
N ARG A 47 7.17 -15.13 2.23
CA ARG A 47 7.54 -13.81 1.68
C ARG A 47 8.08 -13.94 0.25
N VAL A 48 7.19 -14.07 -0.72
CA VAL A 48 7.55 -14.14 -2.13
C VAL A 48 8.13 -12.80 -2.60
N GLU A 49 9.31 -12.83 -3.20
CA GLU A 49 9.96 -11.65 -3.80
C GLU A 49 9.42 -11.44 -5.22
N LEU A 50 8.94 -10.24 -5.52
CA LEU A 50 8.45 -9.87 -6.85
C LEU A 50 9.43 -8.93 -7.52
N ASN A 51 10.01 -9.32 -8.65
CA ASN A 51 10.86 -8.50 -9.49
C ASN A 51 10.10 -8.16 -10.77
N ILE A 52 9.35 -7.07 -10.74
CA ILE A 52 8.36 -6.73 -11.77
C ILE A 52 8.70 -5.42 -12.45
N PHE A 53 8.57 -5.39 -13.78
CA PHE A 53 8.55 -4.13 -14.52
C PHE A 53 7.21 -3.43 -14.33
N ILE A 54 7.28 -2.18 -13.89
CA ILE A 54 6.16 -1.25 -13.77
C ILE A 54 6.49 0.08 -14.45
N SER A 55 5.47 0.84 -14.84
CA SER A 55 5.67 2.19 -15.38
C SER A 55 6.39 3.08 -14.36
N GLU A 56 7.24 3.98 -14.85
CA GLU A 56 7.91 4.98 -14.01
C GLU A 56 6.92 5.79 -13.19
N LYS A 57 5.74 6.08 -13.75
CA LYS A 57 4.65 6.75 -13.04
C LYS A 57 4.21 5.99 -11.79
N GLU A 58 3.90 4.70 -11.91
CA GLU A 58 3.45 3.91 -10.74
C GLU A 58 4.62 3.65 -9.78
N TYR A 59 5.86 3.49 -10.27
CA TYR A 59 7.05 3.46 -9.40
C TYR A 59 7.15 4.72 -8.52
N LYS A 60 7.01 5.92 -9.12
CA LYS A 60 7.00 7.18 -8.37
C LYS A 60 5.86 7.26 -7.35
N VAL A 61 4.69 6.66 -7.63
CA VAL A 61 3.62 6.56 -6.63
C VAL A 61 4.04 5.63 -5.48
N LEU A 62 4.59 4.46 -5.76
CA LEU A 62 4.99 3.49 -4.73
C LEU A 62 6.03 4.08 -3.77
N THR A 63 6.99 4.85 -4.28
CA THR A 63 8.08 5.44 -3.49
C THR A 63 7.84 6.88 -3.07
N ALA A 64 6.64 7.42 -3.28
CA ALA A 64 6.33 8.80 -2.94
C ALA A 64 6.47 9.05 -1.44
N LYS A 65 7.01 10.21 -1.07
CA LYS A 65 7.17 10.63 0.33
C LYS A 65 6.02 11.53 0.80
N PRO A 66 5.80 11.64 2.12
CA PRO A 66 4.86 12.61 2.65
C PRO A 66 5.14 14.02 2.13
N GLY A 67 4.09 14.78 1.82
CA GLY A 67 4.21 16.12 1.21
C GLY A 67 4.34 16.13 -0.32
N GLU A 68 4.69 15.02 -0.98
CA GLU A 68 4.68 14.90 -2.45
C GLU A 68 3.25 14.85 -2.99
N SER A 69 2.67 16.04 -3.08
CA SER A 69 1.28 16.25 -3.44
C SER A 69 0.95 15.61 -4.81
N ARG A 70 0.07 14.61 -4.77
CA ARG A 70 -0.50 13.79 -5.89
C ARG A 70 0.23 12.48 -6.14
N ALA A 71 1.51 12.36 -5.80
CA ALA A 71 2.22 11.08 -5.83
C ALA A 71 1.92 10.25 -4.58
N TYR A 72 1.94 10.91 -3.41
CA TYR A 72 1.67 10.26 -2.12
C TYR A 72 0.19 9.90 -1.97
N GLN A 73 -0.07 8.60 -1.95
CA GLN A 73 -1.40 7.99 -1.97
C GLN A 73 -1.42 6.74 -1.09
N ALA A 74 -2.60 6.14 -0.90
CA ALA A 74 -2.72 4.93 -0.07
C ALA A 74 -1.86 3.76 -0.57
N LEU A 75 -1.66 3.67 -1.89
CA LEU A 75 -0.76 2.69 -2.48
C LEU A 75 0.70 2.89 -2.02
N SER A 76 1.14 4.15 -1.88
CA SER A 76 2.47 4.51 -1.39
C SER A 76 2.69 3.99 0.02
N VAL A 77 1.77 4.33 0.93
CA VAL A 77 1.83 3.91 2.34
C VAL A 77 1.81 2.39 2.46
N LEU A 78 0.81 1.74 1.85
CA LEU A 78 0.62 0.30 2.01
C LEU A 78 1.77 -0.50 1.41
N CYS A 79 2.36 -0.04 0.31
CA CYS A 79 3.50 -0.71 -0.29
C CYS A 79 4.79 -0.49 0.51
N GLN A 80 5.05 0.72 1.01
CA GLN A 80 6.24 1.01 1.83
C GLN A 80 6.19 0.31 3.19
N VAL A 81 5.01 0.21 3.82
CA VAL A 81 4.82 -0.60 5.03
C VAL A 81 4.95 -2.09 4.72
N GLY A 82 4.36 -2.54 3.62
CA GLY A 82 4.24 -3.95 3.26
C GLY A 82 5.54 -4.57 2.75
N CYS A 83 6.34 -3.80 2.03
CA CYS A 83 7.49 -4.28 1.28
C CYS A 83 8.70 -3.33 1.40
N GLU A 84 9.88 -3.91 1.36
CA GLU A 84 11.09 -3.23 0.91
C GLU A 84 11.01 -3.06 -0.62
N ILE A 85 11.14 -1.81 -1.08
CA ILE A 85 11.03 -1.43 -2.49
C ILE A 85 12.42 -1.05 -2.99
N GLN A 86 12.96 -1.81 -3.94
CA GLN A 86 14.26 -1.53 -4.54
C GLN A 86 14.13 -1.40 -6.06
N LEU A 87 14.60 -0.27 -6.60
CA LEU A 87 14.74 -0.11 -8.04
C LEU A 87 16.00 -0.84 -8.52
N LEU A 88 15.81 -1.83 -9.41
CA LEU A 88 16.90 -2.63 -9.95
C LEU A 88 17.39 -2.11 -11.30
N HIS A 89 16.48 -1.64 -12.15
CA HIS A 89 16.79 -1.16 -13.49
C HIS A 89 15.74 -0.17 -13.99
N MET A 90 16.16 0.75 -14.85
CA MET A 90 15.24 1.62 -15.62
C MET A 90 15.56 1.44 -17.09
N GLU A 91 14.55 1.05 -17.87
CA GLU A 91 14.67 0.83 -19.30
C GLU A 91 13.73 1.79 -20.05
N PRO A 92 14.21 2.57 -21.04
CA PRO A 92 13.36 3.44 -21.83
C PRO A 92 12.23 2.68 -22.53
N TRP A 93 11.06 3.31 -22.67
CA TRP A 93 9.93 2.71 -23.39
C TRP A 93 10.25 2.31 -24.83
N SER A 94 11.18 3.02 -25.48
CA SER A 94 11.63 2.74 -26.85
C SER A 94 12.24 1.35 -27.03
N SER A 95 12.70 0.73 -25.94
CA SER A 95 13.29 -0.62 -25.97
C SER A 95 12.24 -1.73 -25.99
N PHE A 96 10.96 -1.41 -25.76
CA PHE A 96 9.87 -2.37 -25.74
C PHE A 96 8.97 -2.24 -26.97
N VAL A 97 8.52 -3.39 -27.49
CA VAL A 97 7.49 -3.42 -28.52
C VAL A 97 6.17 -2.97 -27.91
N THR A 98 5.77 -1.73 -28.20
CA THR A 98 4.48 -1.19 -27.78
C THR A 98 3.49 -1.25 -28.95
N ASN A 99 2.23 -1.62 -28.68
CA ASN A 99 1.21 -1.76 -29.73
C ASN A 99 0.84 -0.38 -30.31
N LEU A 100 1.60 0.06 -31.31
CA LEU A 100 1.51 1.36 -31.98
C LEU A 100 0.38 1.42 -33.04
N LYS A 101 -0.82 0.85 -32.74
CA LYS A 101 -1.93 0.88 -33.72
C LYS A 101 -2.53 2.28 -33.94
N ASN A 102 -2.24 3.24 -33.06
CA ASN A 102 -2.57 4.64 -33.23
C ASN A 102 -1.27 5.45 -33.21
N LYS A 103 -1.10 6.41 -34.13
CA LYS A 103 0.08 7.27 -34.35
C LYS A 103 0.48 8.19 -33.16
N GLY A 104 0.06 7.87 -31.92
CA GLY A 104 0.54 8.50 -30.69
C GLY A 104 1.42 7.54 -29.89
N LEU A 105 2.11 8.04 -28.86
CA LEU A 105 2.81 7.18 -27.90
C LEU A 105 1.84 6.11 -27.39
N ALA A 106 2.22 4.84 -27.51
CA ALA A 106 1.42 3.71 -27.00
C ALA A 106 1.27 3.73 -25.47
N VAL A 107 2.03 4.60 -24.80
CA VAL A 107 2.03 4.85 -23.37
C VAL A 107 1.36 6.19 -23.10
N SER A 108 0.36 6.21 -22.21
CA SER A 108 -0.28 7.45 -21.78
C SER A 108 0.77 8.34 -21.10
N LYS A 109 1.06 9.51 -21.71
CA LYS A 109 1.83 10.55 -21.02
C LYS A 109 1.06 10.93 -19.76
N SER A 110 1.70 10.77 -18.61
CA SER A 110 1.16 11.26 -17.36
C SER A 110 1.39 12.77 -17.30
N MET A 111 0.35 13.54 -16.99
CA MET A 111 0.44 15.01 -16.94
C MET A 111 1.27 15.51 -15.75
N TRP A 112 1.46 14.67 -14.72
CA TRP A 112 1.96 15.09 -13.41
C TRP A 112 3.16 14.32 -12.90
N LEU A 113 3.48 13.17 -13.51
CA LEU A 113 4.58 12.31 -13.11
C LEU A 113 5.33 11.87 -14.37
N PRO A 114 6.66 11.71 -14.32
CA PRO A 114 7.42 11.19 -15.44
C PRO A 114 6.94 9.77 -15.77
N ASN A 115 6.97 9.43 -17.06
CA ASN A 115 6.53 8.12 -17.54
C ASN A 115 7.31 7.68 -18.78
N ASP A 116 8.61 7.96 -18.81
CA ASP A 116 9.46 7.75 -19.98
C ASP A 116 10.17 6.38 -19.95
N HIS A 117 10.14 5.71 -18.79
CA HIS A 117 10.78 4.42 -18.56
C HIS A 117 9.82 3.36 -18.01
N LEU A 118 10.21 2.10 -18.23
CA LEU A 118 9.81 0.96 -17.42
C LEU A 118 10.86 0.72 -16.33
N CYS A 119 10.40 0.66 -15.09
CA CYS A 119 11.22 0.43 -13.91
C CYS A 119 11.11 -1.04 -13.50
N LEU A 120 12.21 -1.79 -13.50
CA LEU A 120 12.28 -3.09 -12.84
C LEU A 120 12.39 -2.85 -11.34
N VAL A 121 11.34 -3.20 -10.60
CA VAL A 121 11.24 -2.98 -9.17
C VAL A 121 11.19 -4.32 -8.46
N ARG A 122 12.05 -4.48 -7.45
CA ARG A 122 12.00 -5.56 -6.48
C ARG A 122 11.11 -5.13 -5.32
N LEU A 123 10.09 -5.93 -5.05
CA LEU A 123 9.22 -5.83 -3.89
C LEU A 123 9.45 -7.07 -3.03
N THR A 124 10.06 -6.88 -1.88
CA THR A 124 10.29 -7.94 -0.89
C THR A 124 9.41 -7.68 0.32
N PRO A 125 8.44 -8.55 0.66
CA PRO A 125 7.62 -8.36 1.85
C PRO A 125 8.46 -8.20 3.13
N GLN A 126 8.10 -7.22 3.97
CA GLN A 126 8.81 -6.96 5.22
C GLN A 126 8.67 -8.14 6.19
N ARG A 127 9.78 -8.50 6.85
CA ARG A 127 9.84 -9.65 7.77
C ARG A 127 8.97 -9.44 9.01
N ASP A 128 8.85 -8.18 9.43
CA ASP A 128 8.13 -7.67 10.59
C ASP A 128 6.85 -6.91 10.19
N LEU A 129 6.33 -7.13 8.98
CA LEU A 129 5.05 -6.59 8.53
C LEU A 129 3.95 -6.86 9.57
N PHE A 130 3.80 -8.12 9.97
CA PHE A 130 2.80 -8.54 10.94
C PHE A 130 3.36 -8.52 12.37
N SER A 131 2.53 -8.03 13.28
CA SER A 131 2.80 -7.84 14.70
C SER A 131 1.63 -8.36 15.55
N GLU A 132 1.62 -8.06 16.85
CA GLU A 132 0.46 -8.33 17.70
C GLU A 132 -0.76 -7.49 17.32
N GLY A 133 -0.54 -6.27 16.81
CA GLY A 133 -1.61 -5.34 16.41
C GLY A 133 -2.05 -5.50 14.96
N LEU A 134 -1.11 -5.65 14.01
CA LEU A 134 -1.41 -5.86 12.60
C LEU A 134 -1.26 -7.34 12.23
N LYS A 135 -2.38 -7.99 11.93
CA LYS A 135 -2.50 -9.42 11.60
C LYS A 135 -3.13 -9.59 10.22
N PRO A 136 -2.95 -10.74 9.56
CA PRO A 136 -3.65 -11.01 8.31
C PRO A 136 -5.19 -10.92 8.44
N THR A 137 -5.73 -11.22 9.62
CA THR A 137 -7.19 -11.21 9.90
C THR A 137 -7.80 -9.82 10.04
N ASN A 138 -7.01 -8.78 10.37
CA ASN A 138 -7.49 -7.40 10.50
C ASN A 138 -6.85 -6.45 9.48
N SER A 139 -6.12 -6.99 8.50
CA SER A 139 -5.36 -6.21 7.53
C SER A 139 -6.25 -5.42 6.56
N ALA A 140 -7.45 -5.91 6.25
CA ALA A 140 -8.42 -5.17 5.45
C ALA A 140 -8.87 -3.87 6.14
N THR A 141 -9.03 -3.90 7.46
CA THR A 141 -9.33 -2.75 8.32
C THR A 141 -8.20 -1.71 8.25
N PHE A 142 -6.94 -2.16 8.29
CA PHE A 142 -5.77 -1.29 8.10
C PHE A 142 -5.75 -0.64 6.71
N ILE A 143 -5.94 -1.43 5.64
CA ILE A 143 -5.99 -0.94 4.27
C ILE A 143 -7.07 0.14 4.11
N PHE A 144 -8.25 -0.10 4.68
CA PHE A 144 -9.34 0.86 4.65
C PHE A 144 -9.00 2.14 5.42
N MET A 145 -8.41 2.03 6.61
CA MET A 145 -7.97 3.19 7.41
C MET A 145 -7.05 4.12 6.61
N VAL A 146 -6.02 3.54 6.00
CA VAL A 146 -5.06 4.28 5.16
C VAL A 146 -5.75 4.95 3.98
N LYS A 147 -6.67 4.24 3.30
CA LYS A 147 -7.47 4.82 2.21
C LYS A 147 -8.32 6.00 2.67
N GLN A 148 -9.01 5.89 3.82
CA GLN A 148 -9.85 6.95 4.35
C GLN A 148 -9.06 8.19 4.77
N CYS A 149 -7.93 8.01 5.44
CA CYS A 149 -7.03 9.10 5.81
C CYS A 149 -6.56 9.88 4.57
N LEU A 150 -6.12 9.17 3.53
CA LEU A 150 -5.54 9.78 2.33
C LEU A 150 -6.60 10.28 1.33
N ALA A 151 -7.86 9.83 1.42
CA ALA A 151 -8.97 10.39 0.66
C ALA A 151 -9.21 11.89 0.99
N LYS A 152 -9.00 12.30 2.24
CA LYS A 152 -8.92 13.72 2.63
C LYS A 152 -7.53 14.07 3.14
N ARG A 153 -6.49 13.87 2.32
CA ARG A 153 -5.08 14.12 2.68
C ARG A 153 -4.74 15.50 3.29
N LYS A 154 -5.61 16.50 3.11
CA LYS A 154 -5.45 17.86 3.64
C LYS A 154 -6.14 18.09 4.99
N SER A 155 -6.96 17.15 5.45
CA SER A 155 -7.61 17.25 6.78
C SER A 155 -6.60 16.96 7.88
N ARG A 156 -6.79 17.58 9.04
CA ARG A 156 -6.05 17.22 10.24
C ARG A 156 -6.36 15.77 10.62
N LEU A 157 -5.36 15.07 11.14
CA LEU A 157 -5.53 13.69 11.59
C LEU A 157 -6.53 13.61 12.76
N THR A 158 -6.49 14.58 13.68
CA THR A 158 -7.44 14.68 14.80
C THR A 158 -8.89 14.74 14.32
N ASP A 159 -9.18 15.54 13.30
CA ASP A 159 -10.54 15.69 12.77
C ASP A 159 -11.03 14.37 12.17
N ARG A 160 -10.13 13.58 11.59
CA ARG A 160 -10.44 12.24 11.09
C ARG A 160 -10.71 11.23 12.20
N LEU A 161 -9.86 11.20 13.22
CA LEU A 161 -10.04 10.30 14.35
C LEU A 161 -11.33 10.63 15.12
N ASN A 162 -11.63 11.92 15.32
CA ASN A 162 -12.87 12.35 15.94
C ASN A 162 -14.10 11.96 15.11
N SER A 163 -14.00 11.95 13.78
CA SER A 163 -15.09 11.46 12.90
C SER A 163 -15.34 9.96 13.01
N TRP A 164 -14.45 9.20 13.67
CA TRP A 164 -14.61 7.79 14.00
C TRP A 164 -15.00 7.58 15.47
N SER A 165 -15.49 8.63 16.14
CA SER A 165 -15.90 8.60 17.56
C SER A 165 -14.78 8.20 18.53
N LEU A 166 -13.53 8.53 18.19
CA LEU A 166 -12.38 8.33 19.07
C LEU A 166 -12.21 9.52 20.01
N ASP A 167 -13.01 9.54 21.07
CA ASP A 167 -12.86 10.48 22.18
C ASP A 167 -11.47 10.25 22.81
N ASN A 168 -10.61 11.28 22.83
CA ASN A 168 -9.18 11.27 23.20
C ASN A 168 -8.14 11.05 22.08
N SER A 169 -8.50 11.27 20.80
CA SER A 169 -7.55 11.26 19.68
C SER A 169 -6.26 12.07 19.95
N GLY A 170 -6.35 13.23 20.61
CA GLY A 170 -5.18 14.04 20.95
C GLY A 170 -4.21 13.40 21.97
N GLN A 171 -4.71 12.59 22.91
CA GLN A 171 -3.86 11.85 23.85
C GLN A 171 -3.15 10.70 23.13
N LEU A 172 -3.87 9.98 22.26
CA LEU A 172 -3.31 8.93 21.42
C LEU A 172 -2.17 9.44 20.54
N LEU A 173 -2.38 10.57 19.85
CA LEU A 173 -1.34 11.16 18.99
C LEU A 173 -0.10 11.58 19.80
N LYS A 174 -0.29 12.17 20.98
CA LYS A 174 0.84 12.49 21.88
C LYS A 174 1.60 11.26 22.33
N ALA A 175 0.90 10.17 22.67
CA ALA A 175 1.54 8.91 23.07
C ALA A 175 2.35 8.26 21.93
N LEU A 176 1.95 8.51 20.68
CA LEU A 176 2.66 8.08 19.48
C LEU A 176 3.72 9.07 18.98
N GLU A 177 3.94 10.18 19.71
CA GLU A 177 4.82 11.29 19.32
C GLU A 177 4.45 11.92 17.96
N ILE A 178 3.17 11.82 17.58
CA ILE A 178 2.63 12.41 16.36
C ILE A 178 2.09 13.82 16.67
N PRO A 179 2.52 14.87 15.94
CA PRO A 179 2.00 16.23 16.15
C PRO A 179 0.49 16.32 15.97
N THR A 180 -0.21 17.00 16.87
CA THR A 180 -1.68 17.08 16.86
C THR A 180 -2.26 17.89 15.70
N ASP A 181 -1.46 18.78 15.10
CA ASP A 181 -1.82 19.62 13.97
C ASP A 181 -1.46 18.98 12.61
N VAL A 182 -0.89 17.77 12.62
CA VAL A 182 -0.48 17.07 11.40
C VAL A 182 -1.68 16.78 10.49
N VAL A 183 -1.48 16.96 9.20
CA VAL A 183 -2.44 16.52 8.17
C VAL A 183 -2.13 15.10 7.74
N THR A 184 -3.16 14.34 7.38
CA THR A 184 -3.00 12.92 7.04
C THR A 184 -2.01 12.70 5.89
N GLY A 185 -1.98 13.58 4.88
CA GLY A 185 -1.02 13.51 3.77
C GLY A 185 0.45 13.72 4.12
N ASN A 186 0.75 14.11 5.36
CA ASN A 186 2.11 14.40 5.83
C ASN A 186 2.65 13.34 6.82
N LEU A 187 1.84 12.35 7.19
CA LEU A 187 2.28 11.21 8.02
C LEU A 187 3.17 10.27 7.21
N TYR A 188 4.21 9.74 7.84
CA TYR A 188 5.04 8.69 7.25
C TYR A 188 4.30 7.35 7.24
N PRO A 189 4.64 6.42 6.33
CA PRO A 189 3.99 5.11 6.26
C PRO A 189 3.98 4.35 7.59
N GLU A 190 5.06 4.44 8.36
CA GLU A 190 5.22 3.79 9.66
C GLU A 190 4.26 4.37 10.71
N ASP A 191 3.97 5.67 10.65
CA ASP A 191 3.02 6.33 11.55
C ASP A 191 1.61 5.79 11.37
N TYR A 192 1.23 5.44 10.13
CA TYR A 192 -0.05 4.77 9.86
C TYR A 192 -0.13 3.40 10.52
N LYS A 193 0.95 2.61 10.45
CA LYS A 193 1.01 1.29 11.10
C LYS A 193 0.91 1.43 12.62
N ARG A 194 1.71 2.31 13.22
CA ARG A 194 1.71 2.57 14.68
C ARG A 194 0.33 3.05 15.16
N LEU A 195 -0.28 3.97 14.41
CA LEU A 195 -1.63 4.45 14.70
C LEU A 195 -2.64 3.30 14.69
N PHE A 196 -2.61 2.45 13.65
CA PHE A 196 -3.51 1.31 13.56
C PHE A 196 -3.33 0.33 14.72
N GLU A 197 -2.08 -0.05 15.03
CA GLU A 197 -1.77 -0.97 16.11
C GLU A 197 -2.22 -0.42 17.48
N ALA A 198 -2.03 0.88 17.72
CA ALA A 198 -2.50 1.52 18.94
C ALA A 198 -4.03 1.56 19.04
N LEU A 199 -4.73 1.75 17.92
CA LEU A 199 -6.18 1.71 17.86
C LEU A 199 -6.73 0.30 18.15
N GLN A 200 -6.09 -0.75 17.64
CA GLN A 200 -6.47 -2.14 17.93
C GLN A 200 -6.38 -2.50 19.42
N ASN A 201 -5.48 -1.83 20.16
CA ASN A 201 -5.34 -2.02 21.60
C ASN A 201 -6.34 -1.20 22.44
N SER A 202 -7.12 -0.32 21.80
CA SER A 202 -8.16 0.47 22.47
C SER A 202 -9.51 -0.22 22.35
N SER A 203 -10.20 -0.45 23.48
CA SER A 203 -11.52 -1.12 23.52
C SER A 203 -12.60 -0.38 22.71
N VAL A 204 -12.41 0.91 22.45
CA VAL A 204 -13.35 1.80 21.75
C VAL A 204 -13.35 1.56 20.22
N PHE A 205 -12.22 1.15 19.64
CA PHE A 205 -12.12 0.97 18.19
C PHE A 205 -12.91 -0.25 17.69
N THR A 206 -12.92 -1.33 18.47
CA THR A 206 -13.60 -2.59 18.16
C THR A 206 -15.13 -2.50 18.09
N GLU A 207 -15.74 -1.52 18.76
CA GLU A 207 -17.20 -1.31 18.78
C GLU A 207 -17.67 -0.22 17.79
N SER A 208 -16.73 0.50 17.17
CA SER A 208 -17.05 1.63 16.30
C SER A 208 -17.51 1.21 14.90
N TRP A 209 -18.36 2.04 14.28
CA TRP A 209 -18.88 2.02 12.89
C TRP A 209 -17.86 1.62 11.81
N PHE A 210 -16.57 1.78 12.11
CA PHE A 210 -15.45 1.38 11.28
C PHE A 210 -15.47 -0.10 10.91
N HIS A 211 -15.92 -1.00 11.78
CA HIS A 211 -16.02 -2.43 11.48
C HIS A 211 -17.11 -2.74 10.44
N ASP A 212 -18.27 -2.08 10.53
CA ASP A 212 -19.40 -2.30 9.63
C ASP A 212 -19.16 -1.74 8.21
N GLU A 213 -18.59 -0.53 8.08
CA GLU A 213 -18.22 0.03 6.76
C GLU A 213 -17.07 -0.75 6.09
N VAL A 214 -16.11 -1.26 6.88
CA VAL A 214 -15.06 -2.14 6.37
C VAL A 214 -15.68 -3.44 5.85
N LEU A 215 -16.60 -4.07 6.60
CA LEU A 215 -17.29 -5.27 6.17
C LEU A 215 -18.13 -5.04 4.89
N GLU A 216 -18.85 -3.92 4.78
CA GLU A 216 -19.61 -3.58 3.57
C GLU A 216 -18.71 -3.27 2.37
N SER A 217 -17.61 -2.55 2.56
CA SER A 217 -16.68 -2.24 1.47
C SER A 217 -15.89 -3.48 1.00
N ILE A 218 -15.55 -4.42 1.90
CA ILE A 218 -14.97 -5.72 1.53
C ILE A 218 -15.96 -6.55 0.70
N ARG A 219 -17.26 -6.55 1.06
CA ARG A 219 -18.30 -7.23 0.27
C ARG A 219 -18.40 -6.66 -1.14
N ASN A 220 -18.23 -5.35 -1.30
CA ASN A 220 -18.30 -4.68 -2.60
C ASN A 220 -17.02 -4.78 -3.45
N ILE A 221 -15.86 -5.11 -2.86
CA ILE A 221 -14.59 -5.32 -3.60
C ILE A 221 -14.52 -6.72 -4.25
N ASN A 222 -15.37 -7.65 -3.80
CA ASN A 222 -15.49 -9.01 -4.36
C ASN A 222 -16.49 -9.13 -5.52
N LEU A 223 -16.93 -8.01 -6.12
CA LEU A 223 -17.74 -7.91 -7.34
C LEU A 223 -16.97 -7.12 -8.42
#